data_AF-A0A494Y7W8-F1
#
_entry.id   AF-A0A494Y7W8-F1
#
_cell.length_a   1.000
_cell.length_b   1.000
_cell.length_c   1.000
_cell.angle_alpha   90.00
_cell.angle_beta   90.00
_cell.angle_gamma   90.00
#
_symmetry.space_group_name_H-M   'P 1'
#
loop_
_entity.id
_entity.type
_entity.pdbx_description
1 polymer ?
#
loop_
_entity_poly.entity_id
_entity_poly.type
_entity_poly.pdbx_seq_one_letter_code
_entity_poly.pdbx_strand_id
1 'polypeptide(L)'
;MNSERGNVLVVGNSQVRTSLLHAYCADDVFRDCEQNWAERRVFRGEFVVEDGTPFSYVACNVGLLGNTRLDGNTLTPPRGMLEFIEQTPNNPSAIVVMLRGNEFALESLVDSVPKWDFSYQGNHAQRGRQFIPTTDVLNHFSQVTQHILAVCALYRHVRPNSPVYHVAAPAPVESEKHILDLPGSLGPMFERYGVRPFALRLKMYRAMYDQLAGQLERYGVRTLFTPQECLTEAGGLRADYAHGWLHGNQRYGRALIAEFKKAGVYAPV
;
A
#
# COMPACT_ATOMS: atom_id res chain seq x y z
N MET A 1 34.46 1.16 -14.22
CA MET A 1 33.81 2.34 -13.61
C MET A 1 32.31 2.14 -13.74
N ASN A 2 31.62 1.74 -12.65
CA ASN A 2 30.17 1.50 -12.62
C ASN A 2 29.41 2.83 -12.45
N SER A 3 29.58 3.73 -13.41
CA SER A 3 28.82 4.99 -13.44
C SER A 3 27.36 4.68 -13.77
N GLU A 4 26.47 5.08 -12.86
CA GLU A 4 25.01 5.18 -13.03
C GLU A 4 24.20 3.89 -12.85
N ARG A 5 24.29 3.26 -11.68
CA ARG A 5 23.09 2.57 -11.18
C ARG A 5 22.04 3.65 -10.90
N GLY A 6 20.93 3.61 -11.64
CA GLY A 6 19.81 4.54 -11.44
C GLY A 6 19.24 4.45 -10.02
N ASN A 7 18.67 5.54 -9.51
CA ASN A 7 17.99 5.56 -8.21
C ASN A 7 16.80 4.59 -8.19
N VAL A 8 16.47 4.06 -7.01
CA VAL A 8 15.21 3.35 -6.80
C VAL A 8 14.09 4.38 -6.80
N LEU A 9 13.04 4.16 -7.58
CA LEU A 9 11.86 5.02 -7.61
C LEU A 9 10.79 4.45 -6.68
N VAL A 10 10.38 5.22 -5.67
CA VAL A 10 9.19 4.94 -4.87
C VAL A 10 8.02 5.78 -5.36
N VAL A 11 6.94 5.11 -5.71
CA VAL A 11 5.69 5.71 -6.15
C VAL A 11 4.63 5.45 -5.10
N GLY A 12 3.96 6.46 -4.55
CA GLY A 12 2.92 6.17 -3.56
C GLY A 12 2.06 7.31 -3.08
N ASN A 13 1.33 7.07 -1.99
CA ASN A 13 0.40 8.02 -1.40
C ASN A 13 0.82 8.42 0.03
N SER A 14 -0.15 8.66 0.92
CA SER A 14 0.10 9.00 2.33
C SER A 14 0.95 7.96 3.07
N GLN A 15 1.01 6.71 2.62
CA GLN A 15 1.90 5.70 3.20
C GLN A 15 3.38 6.04 2.99
N VAL A 16 3.77 6.51 1.80
CA VAL A 16 5.17 6.93 1.53
C VAL A 16 5.56 8.06 2.47
N ARG A 17 4.67 9.04 2.64
CA ARG A 17 4.87 10.17 3.55
C ARG A 17 5.06 9.71 5.00
N THR A 18 4.10 8.96 5.53
CA THR A 18 4.03 8.60 6.97
C THR A 18 5.09 7.57 7.40
N SER A 19 5.62 6.80 6.45
CA SER A 19 6.65 5.79 6.73
C SER A 19 8.04 6.15 6.20
N LEU A 20 8.21 6.25 4.88
CA LEU A 20 9.53 6.40 4.27
C LEU A 20 10.07 7.83 4.41
N LEU A 21 9.28 8.86 4.07
CA LEU A 21 9.76 10.24 4.19
C LEU A 21 9.99 10.61 5.65
N HIS A 22 9.11 10.19 6.55
CA HIS A 22 9.30 10.38 7.98
C HIS A 22 10.57 9.68 8.52
N ALA A 23 10.96 8.53 7.95
CA ALA A 23 12.14 7.81 8.39
C ALA A 23 13.47 8.38 7.86
N TYR A 24 13.45 8.97 6.66
CA TYR A 24 14.67 9.22 5.87
C TYR A 24 14.83 10.63 5.31
N CYS A 25 13.80 11.47 5.32
CA CYS A 25 13.93 12.87 4.95
C CYS A 25 14.25 13.74 6.18
N ALA A 26 14.84 14.91 5.93
CA ALA A 26 15.00 15.93 6.96
C ALA A 26 13.62 16.42 7.45
N ASP A 27 13.56 16.85 8.72
CA ASP A 27 12.31 17.26 9.39
C ASP A 27 11.58 18.39 8.68
N ASP A 28 12.29 19.30 8.00
CA ASP A 28 11.72 20.38 7.21
C ASP A 28 11.06 19.88 5.93
N VAL A 29 11.69 18.93 5.22
CA VAL A 29 11.12 18.27 4.05
C VAL A 29 9.87 17.47 4.43
N PHE A 30 9.91 16.73 5.53
CA PHE A 30 8.75 16.00 6.01
C PHE A 30 7.60 16.95 6.40
N ARG A 31 7.89 18.03 7.14
CA ARG A 31 6.88 19.03 7.54
C ARG A 31 6.28 19.78 6.35
N ASP A 32 7.10 20.16 5.36
CA ASP A 32 6.59 20.75 4.11
C ASP A 32 5.66 19.77 3.39
N CYS A 33 6.03 18.49 3.32
CA CYS A 33 5.18 17.47 2.73
C CYS A 33 3.86 17.29 3.49
N GLU A 34 3.89 17.30 4.82
CA GLU A 34 2.71 17.16 5.67
C GLU A 34 1.75 18.35 5.53
N GLN A 35 2.28 19.57 5.64
CA GLN A 35 1.49 20.81 5.59
C GLN A 35 0.84 21.03 4.22
N ASN A 36 1.56 20.71 3.15
CA ASN A 36 1.09 20.98 1.79
C ASN A 36 0.39 19.77 1.14
N TRP A 37 0.22 18.64 1.85
CA TRP A 37 -0.23 17.38 1.26
C TRP A 37 -1.57 17.48 0.53
N ALA A 38 -2.48 18.29 1.07
CA ALA A 38 -3.81 18.49 0.51
C ALA A 38 -3.79 19.42 -0.72
N GLU A 39 -2.82 20.33 -0.80
CA GLU A 39 -2.76 21.40 -1.80
C GLU A 39 -1.91 21.03 -3.01
N ARG A 40 -0.79 20.35 -2.80
CA ARG A 40 0.10 19.95 -3.90
C ARG A 40 -0.37 18.64 -4.52
N ARG A 41 -0.38 18.63 -5.86
CA ARG A 41 -0.78 17.44 -6.64
C ARG A 41 0.22 16.30 -6.56
N VAL A 42 1.52 16.64 -6.58
CA VAL A 42 2.63 15.69 -6.61
C VAL A 42 3.76 16.24 -5.75
N PHE A 43 4.30 15.38 -4.89
CA PHE A 43 5.53 15.58 -4.13
C PHE A 43 6.63 14.75 -4.76
N ARG A 44 7.79 15.35 -4.97
CA ARG A 44 8.97 14.65 -5.46
C ARG A 44 10.19 15.09 -4.69
N GLY A 45 11.15 14.20 -4.60
CA GLY A 45 12.42 14.47 -3.95
C GLY A 45 13.25 13.21 -3.88
N GLU A 46 14.26 13.26 -3.04
CA GLU A 46 15.18 12.16 -2.82
C GLU A 46 15.39 11.97 -1.32
N PHE A 47 15.73 10.76 -0.94
CA PHE A 47 16.23 10.44 0.40
C PHE A 47 17.33 9.39 0.30
N VAL A 48 18.16 9.31 1.33
CA VAL A 48 19.26 8.35 1.42
C VAL A 48 19.03 7.48 2.64
N VAL A 49 19.06 6.16 2.45
CA VAL A 49 18.89 5.19 3.56
C VAL A 49 20.21 4.96 4.29
N GLU A 50 20.21 4.20 5.39
CA GLU A 50 21.36 4.11 6.30
C GLU A 50 22.65 3.58 5.65
N ASP A 51 22.54 2.77 4.59
CA ASP A 51 23.71 2.25 3.85
C ASP A 51 24.19 3.16 2.70
N GLY A 52 23.66 4.38 2.62
CA GLY A 52 24.04 5.37 1.61
C GLY A 52 23.32 5.21 0.27
N THR A 53 22.42 4.22 0.13
CA THR A 53 21.67 4.03 -1.12
C THR A 53 20.68 5.18 -1.36
N PRO A 54 20.73 5.86 -2.53
CA PRO A 54 19.78 6.91 -2.87
C PRO A 54 18.45 6.35 -3.40
N PHE A 55 17.36 6.98 -2.97
CA PHE A 55 16.01 6.74 -3.45
C PHE A 55 15.45 8.05 -3.99
N SER A 56 14.78 7.98 -5.14
CA SER A 56 13.90 9.04 -5.61
C SER A 56 12.46 8.67 -5.27
N TYR A 57 11.63 9.65 -4.91
CA TYR A 57 10.21 9.40 -4.68
C TYR A 57 9.33 10.33 -5.50
N VAL A 58 8.17 9.81 -5.88
CA VAL A 58 7.04 10.57 -6.42
C VAL A 58 5.80 10.13 -5.66
N ALA A 59 5.28 11.02 -4.82
CA ALA A 59 4.12 10.77 -3.97
C ALA A 59 2.96 11.69 -4.35
N CYS A 60 1.74 11.19 -4.34
CA CYS A 60 0.55 11.98 -4.67
C CYS A 60 -0.68 11.57 -3.85
N ASN A 61 -1.66 12.47 -3.79
CA ASN A 61 -2.99 12.11 -3.34
C ASN A 61 -3.72 11.34 -4.47
N VAL A 62 -4.09 10.08 -4.19
CA VAL A 62 -4.62 9.12 -5.19
C VAL A 62 -5.87 9.60 -5.94
N GLY A 63 -6.67 10.49 -5.34
CA GLY A 63 -7.83 11.08 -6.01
C GLY A 63 -7.50 11.82 -7.31
N LEU A 64 -6.23 12.18 -7.51
CA LEU A 64 -5.74 12.90 -8.69
C LEU A 64 -5.27 12.00 -9.83
N LEU A 65 -4.95 10.73 -9.53
CA LEU A 65 -4.47 9.80 -10.55
C LEU A 65 -5.59 9.33 -11.47
N GLY A 66 -6.84 9.37 -10.99
CA GLY A 66 -7.98 8.76 -11.67
C GLY A 66 -7.92 7.22 -11.65
N ASN A 67 -8.82 6.60 -12.41
CA ASN A 67 -9.00 5.16 -12.41
C ASN A 67 -8.39 4.52 -13.66
N THR A 68 -7.12 4.11 -13.58
CA THR A 68 -6.46 3.30 -14.63
C THR A 68 -7.18 1.97 -14.78
N ARG A 69 -7.64 1.64 -15.98
CA ARG A 69 -8.35 0.39 -16.25
C ARG A 69 -7.46 -0.59 -17.01
N LEU A 70 -7.65 -1.86 -16.70
CA LEU A 70 -7.07 -2.99 -17.42
C LEU A 70 -8.21 -3.93 -17.80
N ASP A 71 -8.57 -3.91 -19.08
CA ASP A 71 -9.66 -4.72 -19.64
C ASP A 71 -9.03 -5.76 -20.58
N GLY A 72 -8.84 -6.98 -20.09
CA GLY A 72 -8.05 -8.01 -20.78
C GLY A 72 -6.58 -7.58 -20.89
N ASN A 73 -6.11 -7.32 -22.11
CA ASN A 73 -4.75 -6.85 -22.40
C ASN A 73 -4.69 -5.35 -22.73
N THR A 74 -5.81 -4.63 -22.64
CA THR A 74 -5.87 -3.20 -22.97
C THR A 74 -5.74 -2.38 -21.69
N LEU A 75 -4.67 -1.58 -21.60
CA LEU A 75 -4.48 -0.58 -20.55
C LEU A 75 -5.04 0.77 -21.01
N THR A 76 -5.95 1.34 -20.23
CA THR A 76 -6.52 2.67 -20.47
C THR A 76 -6.18 3.57 -19.28
N PRO A 77 -5.02 4.25 -19.31
CA PRO A 77 -4.65 5.20 -18.28
C PRO A 77 -5.40 6.53 -18.46
N PRO A 78 -5.95 7.11 -17.38
CA PRO A 78 -6.43 8.49 -17.42
C PRO A 78 -5.25 9.44 -17.63
N ARG A 79 -5.53 10.65 -18.13
CA ARG A 79 -4.53 11.70 -18.36
C ARG A 79 -3.68 11.99 -17.13
N GLY A 80 -4.29 12.08 -15.94
CA GLY A 80 -3.57 12.34 -14.69
C GLY A 80 -2.53 11.26 -14.36
N MET A 81 -2.78 9.99 -14.70
CA MET A 81 -1.81 8.91 -14.51
C MET A 81 -0.63 9.03 -15.50
N LEU A 82 -0.89 9.42 -16.75
CA LEU A 82 0.16 9.66 -17.74
C LEU A 82 1.05 10.82 -17.32
N GLU A 83 0.45 11.96 -16.96
CA GLU A 83 1.16 13.14 -16.44
C GLU A 83 1.98 12.78 -15.19
N PHE A 84 1.46 11.90 -14.33
CA PHE A 84 2.17 11.44 -13.15
C PHE A 84 3.39 10.56 -13.49
N ILE A 85 3.28 9.65 -14.47
CA ILE A 85 4.41 8.84 -14.95
C ILE A 85 5.48 9.71 -15.60
N GLU A 86 5.10 10.76 -16.32
CA GLU A 86 6.05 11.71 -16.93
C GLU A 86 6.89 12.46 -15.88
N GLN A 87 6.41 12.56 -14.63
CA GLN A 87 7.18 13.12 -13.51
C GLN A 87 8.19 12.14 -12.90
N THR A 88 8.19 10.87 -13.33
CA THR A 88 9.10 9.86 -12.80
C THR A 88 10.39 9.77 -13.62
N PRO A 89 11.54 9.40 -13.00
CA PRO A 89 12.76 9.14 -13.75
C PRO A 89 12.55 8.13 -14.89
N ASN A 90 13.26 8.33 -16.01
CA ASN A 90 13.11 7.47 -17.19
C ASN A 90 13.70 6.07 -17.01
N ASN A 91 14.80 5.94 -16.25
CA ASN A 91 15.55 4.68 -16.10
C ASN A 91 15.86 4.37 -14.62
N PRO A 92 14.85 4.21 -13.75
CA PRO A 92 15.09 3.81 -12.36
C PRO A 92 15.65 2.38 -12.31
N SER A 93 16.51 2.08 -11.33
CA SER A 93 17.04 0.71 -11.16
C SER A 93 15.97 -0.28 -10.70
N ALA A 94 14.94 0.22 -10.01
CA ALA A 94 13.73 -0.50 -9.62
C ALA A 94 12.59 0.50 -9.36
N ILE A 95 11.35 0.01 -9.45
CA ILE A 95 10.14 0.80 -9.17
C ILE A 95 9.36 0.11 -8.06
N VAL A 96 9.05 0.83 -7.00
CA VAL A 96 8.26 0.36 -5.86
C VAL A 96 6.94 1.11 -5.84
N VAL A 97 5.83 0.40 -5.98
CA VAL A 97 4.47 0.96 -6.02
C VAL A 97 3.78 0.73 -4.68
N MET A 98 3.51 1.83 -3.97
CA MET A 98 2.86 1.94 -2.66
C MET A 98 1.59 2.81 -2.77
N LEU A 99 0.70 2.46 -3.69
CA LEU A 99 -0.52 3.22 -3.99
C LEU A 99 -1.77 2.48 -3.49
N ARG A 100 -2.82 3.25 -3.18
CA ARG A 100 -4.19 2.76 -2.95
C ARG A 100 -4.33 1.75 -1.79
N GLY A 101 -3.62 1.99 -0.68
CA GLY A 101 -3.86 1.28 0.58
C GLY A 101 -5.16 1.69 1.28
N ASN A 102 -5.72 2.85 0.94
CA ASN A 102 -6.93 3.40 1.58
C ASN A 102 -8.16 2.53 1.30
N GLU A 103 -8.21 1.94 0.11
CA GLU A 103 -9.27 1.08 -0.37
C GLU A 103 -9.46 -0.11 0.56
N PHE A 104 -8.38 -0.83 0.90
CA PHE A 104 -8.46 -1.92 1.88
C PHE A 104 -9.01 -1.43 3.22
N ALA A 105 -8.58 -0.25 3.68
CA ALA A 105 -8.99 0.32 4.95
C ALA A 105 -10.49 0.63 4.99
N LEU A 106 -10.99 1.29 3.93
CA LEU A 106 -12.40 1.65 3.79
C LEU A 106 -13.28 0.40 3.76
N GLU A 107 -12.83 -0.65 3.07
CA GLU A 107 -13.56 -1.91 2.98
C GLU A 107 -13.56 -2.70 4.29
N SER A 108 -12.47 -2.66 5.06
CA SER A 108 -12.24 -3.59 6.17
C SER A 108 -12.51 -3.02 7.56
N LEU A 109 -12.40 -1.72 7.80
CA LEU A 109 -12.34 -1.20 9.18
C LEU A 109 -13.68 -1.06 9.88
N VAL A 110 -14.68 -0.52 9.19
CA VAL A 110 -16.01 -0.27 9.76
C VAL A 110 -16.83 -1.57 9.66
N ASP A 111 -17.50 -2.01 10.73
CA ASP A 111 -18.43 -3.13 10.63
C ASP A 111 -19.70 -2.72 9.85
N SER A 112 -20.64 -3.64 9.64
CA SER A 112 -21.85 -3.36 8.86
C SER A 112 -23.11 -3.82 9.55
N VAL A 113 -24.27 -3.37 9.04
CA VAL A 113 -25.58 -3.87 9.41
C VAL A 113 -26.33 -4.28 8.12
N PRO A 114 -26.64 -5.58 7.91
CA PRO A 114 -26.30 -6.71 8.79
C PRO A 114 -24.78 -6.95 8.86
N LYS A 115 -24.33 -7.49 10.00
CA LYS A 115 -22.94 -7.95 10.16
C LYS A 115 -22.74 -9.18 9.30
N TRP A 116 -21.65 -9.23 8.53
CA TRP A 116 -21.36 -10.35 7.64
C TRP A 116 -19.95 -10.91 7.84
N ASP A 117 -19.72 -12.12 7.33
CA ASP A 117 -18.43 -12.82 7.31
C ASP A 117 -18.42 -13.83 6.14
N PHE A 118 -17.24 -14.38 5.82
CA PHE A 118 -17.01 -15.38 4.79
C PHE A 118 -15.92 -16.38 5.25
N SER A 119 -15.75 -17.48 4.53
CA SER A 119 -14.67 -18.44 4.82
C SER A 119 -13.47 -18.21 3.90
N TYR A 120 -12.24 -18.30 4.41
CA TYR A 120 -11.03 -18.14 3.58
C TYR A 120 -9.83 -18.88 4.17
N GLN A 121 -9.16 -19.71 3.35
CA GLN A 121 -7.95 -20.48 3.71
C GLN A 121 -8.06 -21.14 5.11
N GLY A 122 -9.09 -21.97 5.31
CA GLY A 122 -9.32 -22.67 6.59
C GLY A 122 -9.92 -21.81 7.71
N ASN A 123 -9.96 -20.48 7.59
CA ASN A 123 -10.64 -19.61 8.55
C ASN A 123 -12.14 -19.59 8.24
N HIS A 124 -12.94 -20.20 9.11
CA HIS A 124 -14.40 -20.24 8.97
C HIS A 124 -15.05 -18.88 9.23
N ALA A 125 -16.22 -18.65 8.63
CA ALA A 125 -17.09 -17.55 8.99
C ALA A 125 -17.55 -17.66 10.46
N GLN A 126 -17.56 -16.54 11.18
CA GLN A 126 -17.99 -16.46 12.57
C GLN A 126 -19.50 -16.71 12.69
N ARG A 127 -19.92 -17.48 13.69
CA ARG A 127 -21.34 -17.67 14.03
C ARG A 127 -22.00 -16.33 14.39
N GLY A 128 -23.26 -16.16 13.98
CA GLY A 128 -24.04 -14.94 14.24
C GLY A 128 -23.80 -13.82 13.24
N ARG A 129 -22.92 -14.00 12.25
CA ARG A 129 -22.77 -13.10 11.09
C ARG A 129 -23.46 -13.72 9.87
N GLN A 130 -24.00 -12.88 9.00
CA GLN A 130 -24.52 -13.31 7.70
C GLN A 130 -23.37 -13.85 6.85
N PHE A 131 -23.51 -15.09 6.38
CA PHE A 131 -22.51 -15.69 5.50
C PHE A 131 -22.58 -15.09 4.10
N ILE A 132 -21.43 -14.70 3.56
CA ILE A 132 -21.25 -14.29 2.16
C ILE A 132 -20.37 -15.34 1.47
N PRO A 133 -20.74 -15.82 0.27
CA PRO A 133 -19.89 -16.71 -0.51
C PRO A 133 -18.51 -16.10 -0.75
N THR A 134 -17.46 -16.89 -0.57
CA THR A 134 -16.08 -16.45 -0.79
C THR A 134 -15.87 -15.93 -2.21
N THR A 135 -16.54 -16.52 -3.21
CA THR A 135 -16.50 -16.07 -4.61
C THR A 135 -16.94 -14.62 -4.78
N ASP A 136 -18.00 -14.20 -4.07
CA ASP A 136 -18.54 -12.85 -4.18
C ASP A 136 -17.60 -11.83 -3.54
N VAL A 137 -16.99 -12.20 -2.40
CA VAL A 137 -15.97 -11.38 -1.72
C VAL A 137 -14.73 -11.21 -2.60
N LEU A 138 -14.24 -12.28 -3.22
CA LEU A 138 -13.07 -12.23 -4.12
C LEU A 138 -13.35 -11.45 -5.41
N ASN A 139 -14.58 -11.54 -5.94
CA ASN A 139 -15.02 -10.72 -7.08
C ASN A 139 -15.03 -9.23 -6.72
N HIS A 140 -15.57 -8.88 -5.55
CA HIS A 140 -15.54 -7.51 -5.03
C HIS A 140 -14.10 -7.00 -4.88
N PHE A 141 -13.23 -7.75 -4.21
CA PHE A 141 -11.83 -7.35 -4.05
C PHE A 141 -11.09 -7.24 -5.37
N SER A 142 -11.39 -8.07 -6.37
CA SER A 142 -10.81 -7.91 -7.71
C SER A 142 -11.16 -6.56 -8.34
N GLN A 143 -12.38 -6.06 -8.12
CA GLN A 143 -12.79 -4.75 -8.64
C GLN A 143 -12.08 -3.62 -7.88
N VAL A 144 -11.99 -3.74 -6.55
CA VAL A 144 -11.30 -2.77 -5.70
C VAL A 144 -9.81 -2.66 -6.07
N THR A 145 -9.13 -3.78 -6.31
CA THR A 145 -7.70 -3.83 -6.60
C THR A 145 -7.34 -3.65 -8.07
N GLN A 146 -8.33 -3.62 -8.99
CA GLN A 146 -8.08 -3.52 -10.44
C GLN A 146 -7.18 -2.33 -10.80
N HIS A 147 -7.35 -1.17 -10.15
CA HIS A 147 -6.50 -0.01 -10.47
C HIS A 147 -5.06 -0.17 -9.97
N ILE A 148 -4.82 -0.93 -8.88
CA ILE A 148 -3.46 -1.25 -8.42
C ILE A 148 -2.77 -2.14 -9.46
N LEU A 149 -3.48 -3.18 -9.90
CA LEU A 149 -3.03 -4.06 -10.97
C LEU A 149 -2.69 -3.28 -12.24
N ALA A 150 -3.61 -2.41 -12.68
CA ALA A 150 -3.45 -1.62 -13.90
C ALA A 150 -2.26 -0.64 -13.81
N VAL A 151 -2.05 0.01 -12.65
CA VAL A 151 -0.91 0.91 -12.46
C VAL A 151 0.43 0.15 -12.48
N CYS A 152 0.51 -1.01 -11.82
CA CYS A 152 1.72 -1.82 -11.85
C CYS A 152 2.02 -2.34 -13.26
N ALA A 153 0.99 -2.83 -13.98
CA ALA A 153 1.12 -3.26 -15.37
C ALA A 153 1.54 -2.11 -16.29
N LEU A 154 1.04 -0.89 -16.06
CA LEU A 154 1.43 0.30 -16.81
C LEU A 154 2.91 0.65 -16.58
N TYR A 155 3.40 0.65 -15.34
CA TYR A 155 4.83 0.83 -15.07
C TYR A 155 5.68 -0.25 -15.74
N ARG A 156 5.24 -1.51 -15.68
CA ARG A 156 5.94 -2.60 -16.36
C ARG A 156 6.01 -2.39 -17.87
N HIS A 157 4.94 -1.87 -18.48
CA HIS A 157 4.88 -1.57 -19.90
C HIS A 157 5.78 -0.39 -20.30
N VAL A 158 5.71 0.73 -19.57
CA VAL A 158 6.45 1.96 -19.91
C VAL A 158 7.89 1.98 -19.42
N ARG A 159 8.30 1.04 -18.56
CA ARG A 159 9.65 0.88 -18.01
C ARG A 159 10.08 -0.59 -18.05
N PRO A 160 10.21 -1.21 -19.23
CA PRO A 160 10.42 -2.66 -19.37
C PRO A 160 11.75 -3.17 -18.78
N ASN A 161 12.74 -2.28 -18.62
CA ASN A 161 14.05 -2.62 -18.06
C ASN A 161 14.14 -2.44 -16.53
N SER A 162 13.13 -1.83 -15.91
CA SER A 162 13.07 -1.66 -14.46
C SER A 162 12.18 -2.76 -13.85
N PRO A 163 12.67 -3.53 -12.87
CA PRO A 163 11.80 -4.42 -12.10
C PRO A 163 10.78 -3.59 -11.32
N VAL A 164 9.53 -4.07 -11.29
CA VAL A 164 8.43 -3.42 -10.60
C VAL A 164 8.04 -4.28 -9.41
N TYR A 165 7.94 -3.64 -8.25
CA TYR A 165 7.50 -4.21 -6.99
C TYR A 165 6.23 -3.50 -6.55
N HIS A 166 5.26 -4.25 -6.06
CA HIS A 166 4.10 -3.72 -5.36
C HIS A 166 4.31 -3.92 -3.86
N VAL A 167 3.98 -2.93 -3.03
CA VAL A 167 3.97 -3.09 -1.57
C VAL A 167 2.54 -3.07 -1.11
N ALA A 168 2.09 -4.17 -0.50
CA ALA A 168 0.77 -4.24 0.11
C ALA A 168 0.63 -3.15 1.20
N ALA A 169 -0.59 -2.70 1.47
CA ALA A 169 -0.82 -1.86 2.64
C ALA A 169 -0.31 -2.57 3.92
N PRO A 170 0.01 -1.82 4.98
CA PRO A 170 0.29 -2.42 6.27
C PRO A 170 -0.84 -3.37 6.69
N ALA A 171 -0.48 -4.47 7.36
CA ALA A 171 -1.45 -5.37 7.96
C ALA A 171 -2.41 -4.59 8.90
N PRO A 172 -3.65 -5.04 9.09
CA PRO A 172 -4.57 -4.36 10.00
C PRO A 172 -4.03 -4.37 11.44
N VAL A 173 -4.16 -3.24 12.15
CA VAL A 173 -3.81 -3.16 13.58
C VAL A 173 -4.70 -4.07 14.40
N GLU A 174 -4.14 -4.93 15.24
CA GLU A 174 -4.91 -5.91 16.02
C GLU A 174 -5.81 -5.25 17.07
N SER A 175 -5.28 -4.27 17.80
CA SER A 175 -5.96 -3.58 18.90
C SER A 175 -7.11 -2.70 18.42
N GLU A 176 -8.34 -3.06 18.77
CA GLU A 176 -9.52 -2.20 18.57
C GLU A 176 -9.41 -0.90 19.36
N LYS A 177 -8.87 -0.95 20.60
CA LYS A 177 -8.63 0.24 21.41
C LYS A 177 -7.75 1.25 20.69
N HIS A 178 -6.66 0.81 20.06
CA HIS A 178 -5.78 1.69 19.29
C HIS A 178 -6.52 2.41 18.16
N ILE A 179 -7.43 1.71 17.48
CA ILE A 179 -8.24 2.27 16.39
C ILE A 179 -9.22 3.32 16.93
N LEU A 180 -9.87 3.04 18.07
CA LEU A 180 -10.84 3.94 18.71
C LEU A 180 -10.18 5.16 19.37
N ASP A 181 -8.94 5.04 19.85
CA ASP A 181 -8.18 6.16 20.41
C ASP A 181 -7.70 7.15 19.33
N LEU A 182 -7.67 6.72 18.06
CA LEU A 182 -7.22 7.52 16.91
C LEU A 182 -8.19 7.41 15.72
N PRO A 183 -9.50 7.73 15.88
CA PRO A 183 -10.54 7.34 14.94
C PRO A 183 -10.44 8.04 13.56
N GLY A 184 -9.73 9.17 13.48
CA GLY A 184 -9.59 9.95 12.26
C GLY A 184 -10.95 10.34 11.68
N SER A 185 -11.06 10.33 10.34
CA SER A 185 -12.31 10.65 9.64
C SER A 185 -13.40 9.58 9.78
N LEU A 186 -13.10 8.40 10.33
CA LEU A 186 -14.04 7.28 10.46
C LEU A 186 -14.75 7.26 11.83
N GLY A 187 -14.47 8.19 12.74
CA GLY A 187 -15.08 8.25 14.08
C GLY A 187 -16.61 8.09 14.09
N PRO A 188 -17.37 8.90 13.33
CA PRO A 188 -18.82 8.77 13.28
C PRO A 188 -19.30 7.39 12.76
N MET A 189 -18.51 6.75 11.91
CA MET A 189 -18.82 5.41 11.39
C MET A 189 -18.53 4.34 12.44
N PHE A 190 -17.46 4.49 13.22
CA PHE A 190 -17.17 3.59 14.36
C PHE A 190 -18.21 3.71 15.46
N GLU A 191 -18.69 4.92 15.77
CA GLU A 191 -19.79 5.11 16.74
C GLU A 191 -21.08 4.41 16.29
N ARG A 192 -21.40 4.50 14.99
CA ARG A 192 -22.65 3.96 14.45
C ARG A 192 -22.62 2.45 14.21
N TYR A 193 -21.51 1.92 13.70
CA TYR A 193 -21.42 0.55 13.22
C TYR A 193 -20.41 -0.31 13.98
N GLY A 194 -19.52 0.29 14.76
CA GLY A 194 -18.42 -0.38 15.43
C GLY A 194 -17.22 -0.65 14.51
N VAL A 195 -16.12 -1.07 15.12
CA VAL A 195 -14.93 -1.56 14.41
C VAL A 195 -15.15 -3.02 14.04
N ARG A 196 -14.81 -3.39 12.81
CA ARG A 196 -14.89 -4.78 12.37
C ARG A 196 -13.91 -5.65 13.17
N PRO A 197 -14.28 -6.87 13.61
CA PRO A 197 -13.39 -7.73 14.38
C PRO A 197 -12.08 -7.99 13.67
N PHE A 198 -10.97 -8.01 14.42
CA PHE A 198 -9.63 -8.20 13.86
C PHE A 198 -9.52 -9.45 12.98
N ALA A 199 -10.06 -10.58 13.43
CA ALA A 199 -10.03 -11.82 12.66
C ALA A 199 -10.65 -11.67 11.25
N LEU A 200 -11.72 -10.88 11.13
CA LEU A 200 -12.35 -10.59 9.84
C LEU A 200 -11.51 -9.59 9.02
N ARG A 201 -10.96 -8.54 9.65
CA ARG A 201 -10.06 -7.59 8.98
C ARG A 201 -8.84 -8.28 8.38
N LEU A 202 -8.22 -9.19 9.13
CA LEU A 202 -7.08 -9.98 8.66
C LEU A 202 -7.48 -10.97 7.55
N LYS A 203 -8.65 -11.61 7.67
CA LYS A 203 -9.19 -12.49 6.63
C LYS A 203 -9.39 -11.74 5.30
N MET A 204 -9.94 -10.53 5.36
CA MET A 204 -10.09 -9.66 4.19
C MET A 204 -8.75 -9.20 3.62
N TYR A 205 -7.79 -8.86 4.48
CA TYR A 205 -6.43 -8.46 4.07
C TYR A 205 -5.78 -9.56 3.21
N ARG A 206 -5.77 -10.79 3.72
CA ARG A 206 -5.22 -11.95 3.01
C ARG A 206 -5.99 -12.22 1.71
N ALA A 207 -7.33 -12.27 1.78
CA ALA A 207 -8.15 -12.49 0.59
C ALA A 207 -7.89 -11.46 -0.53
N MET A 208 -7.77 -10.18 -0.18
CA MET A 208 -7.50 -9.11 -1.15
C MET A 208 -6.07 -9.19 -1.69
N TYR A 209 -5.06 -9.24 -0.83
CA TYR A 209 -3.67 -9.12 -1.25
C TYR A 209 -3.06 -10.41 -1.78
N ASP A 210 -3.49 -11.59 -1.33
CA ASP A 210 -3.05 -12.87 -1.92
C ASP A 210 -3.55 -12.99 -3.37
N GLN A 211 -4.82 -12.63 -3.61
CA GLN A 211 -5.40 -12.60 -4.95
C GLN A 211 -4.69 -11.59 -5.85
N LEU A 212 -4.50 -10.35 -5.37
CA LEU A 212 -3.79 -9.32 -6.11
C LEU A 212 -2.34 -9.72 -6.41
N ALA A 213 -1.63 -10.32 -5.46
CA ALA A 213 -0.27 -10.80 -5.66
C ALA A 213 -0.20 -11.84 -6.77
N GLY A 214 -1.10 -12.83 -6.78
CA GLY A 214 -1.17 -13.83 -7.84
C GLY A 214 -1.57 -13.26 -9.21
N GLN A 215 -2.33 -12.15 -9.25
CA GLN A 215 -2.60 -11.42 -10.50
C GLN A 215 -1.38 -10.66 -10.99
N LEU A 216 -0.66 -9.96 -10.10
CA LEU A 216 0.53 -9.16 -10.39
C LEU A 216 1.72 -10.02 -10.86
N GLU A 217 1.87 -11.22 -10.31
CA GLU A 217 2.94 -12.15 -10.72
C GLU A 217 2.87 -12.49 -12.21
N ARG A 218 1.67 -12.54 -12.80
CA ARG A 218 1.47 -12.76 -14.25
C ARG A 218 2.04 -11.64 -15.11
N TYR A 219 2.26 -10.46 -14.54
CA TYR A 219 2.89 -9.30 -15.19
C TYR A 219 4.37 -9.17 -14.79
N GLY A 220 4.94 -10.16 -14.10
CA GLY A 220 6.30 -10.09 -13.57
C GLY A 220 6.47 -9.06 -12.46
N VAL A 221 5.39 -8.73 -11.75
CA VAL A 221 5.41 -7.80 -10.61
C VAL A 221 5.38 -8.60 -9.31
N ARG A 222 6.41 -8.43 -8.47
CA ARG A 222 6.47 -9.08 -7.16
C ARG A 222 5.75 -8.23 -6.12
N THR A 223 4.91 -8.84 -5.29
CA THR A 223 4.32 -8.17 -4.11
C THR A 223 5.19 -8.38 -2.88
N LEU A 224 5.47 -7.30 -2.15
CA LEU A 224 6.12 -7.27 -0.85
C LEU A 224 5.05 -7.01 0.21
N PHE A 225 4.98 -7.90 1.20
CA PHE A 225 4.03 -7.80 2.30
C PHE A 225 4.64 -7.05 3.49
N THR A 226 3.82 -6.86 4.53
CA THR A 226 4.30 -6.28 5.80
C THR A 226 5.51 -7.07 6.32
N PRO A 227 6.62 -6.41 6.69
CA PRO A 227 7.79 -7.10 7.23
C PRO A 227 7.43 -7.90 8.49
N GLN A 228 7.99 -9.12 8.61
CA GLN A 228 7.64 -10.05 9.68
C GLN A 228 7.85 -9.46 11.10
N GLU A 229 8.88 -8.64 11.29
CA GLU A 229 9.17 -7.98 12.57
C GLU A 229 8.11 -6.95 13.00
N CYS A 230 7.34 -6.44 12.05
CA CYS A 230 6.24 -5.50 12.28
C CYS A 230 4.95 -6.20 12.70
N LEU A 231 4.89 -7.54 12.64
CA LEU A 231 3.68 -8.31 12.88
C LEU A 231 3.59 -8.82 14.33
N THR A 232 2.36 -8.89 14.85
CA THR A 232 2.02 -9.67 16.05
C THR A 232 2.03 -11.16 15.70
N GLU A 233 1.95 -12.03 16.71
CA GLU A 233 1.83 -13.48 16.51
C GLU A 233 0.59 -13.84 15.67
N ALA A 234 -0.50 -13.09 15.83
CA ALA A 234 -1.72 -13.28 15.06
C ALA A 234 -1.63 -12.73 13.62
N GLY A 235 -0.53 -12.06 13.25
CA GLY A 235 -0.29 -11.49 11.92
C GLY A 235 -0.90 -10.09 11.73
N GLY A 236 -1.25 -9.39 12.81
CA GLY A 236 -1.68 -7.98 12.77
C GLY A 236 -0.49 -7.04 12.83
N LEU A 237 -0.65 -5.78 12.42
CA LEU A 237 0.42 -4.79 12.59
C LEU A 237 0.56 -4.42 14.07
N ARG A 238 1.80 -4.50 14.58
CA ARG A 238 2.13 -4.06 15.95
C ARG A 238 1.92 -2.56 16.09
N ALA A 239 1.38 -2.15 17.24
CA ALA A 239 1.06 -0.74 17.50
C ALA A 239 2.28 0.19 17.43
N ASP A 240 3.46 -0.27 17.81
CA ASP A 240 4.70 0.51 17.75
C ASP A 240 5.24 0.71 16.33
N TYR A 241 4.68 0.01 15.33
CA TYR A 241 4.91 0.22 13.90
C TYR A 241 3.76 0.95 13.21
N ALA A 242 2.65 1.18 13.90
CA ALA A 242 1.47 1.84 13.35
C ALA A 242 1.54 3.37 13.45
N HIS A 243 0.89 4.04 12.51
CA HIS A 243 0.56 5.46 12.49
C HIS A 243 -0.95 5.59 12.24
N GLY A 244 -1.72 5.75 13.32
CA GLY A 244 -3.18 5.63 13.27
C GLY A 244 -3.64 4.19 12.99
N TRP A 245 -4.75 4.05 12.28
CA TRP A 245 -5.36 2.76 11.93
C TRP A 245 -5.02 2.23 10.53
N LEU A 246 -4.39 3.06 9.69
CA LEU A 246 -4.12 2.75 8.28
C LEU A 246 -2.65 2.62 7.95
N HIS A 247 -1.82 3.48 8.54
CA HIS A 247 -0.48 3.69 8.03
C HIS A 247 0.57 3.02 8.91
N GLY A 248 1.72 2.71 8.31
CA GLY A 248 2.95 2.46 9.04
C GLY A 248 3.66 3.76 9.43
N ASN A 249 4.33 3.79 10.57
CA ASN A 249 5.15 4.93 11.02
C ASN A 249 6.60 4.86 10.52
N GLN A 250 7.49 5.71 11.04
CA GLN A 250 8.92 5.71 10.67
C GLN A 250 9.65 4.38 10.95
N ARG A 251 9.28 3.65 12.02
CA ARG A 251 9.89 2.33 12.31
C ARG A 251 9.48 1.32 11.25
N TYR A 252 8.22 1.38 10.81
CA TYR A 252 7.74 0.59 9.68
C TYR A 252 8.45 0.95 8.38
N GLY A 253 8.74 2.24 8.15
CA GLY A 253 9.54 2.69 7.02
C GLY A 253 10.93 2.04 6.98
N ARG A 254 11.63 2.00 8.12
CA ARG A 254 12.95 1.33 8.22
C ARG A 254 12.86 -0.17 7.97
N ALA A 255 11.85 -0.83 8.55
CA ALA A 255 11.59 -2.26 8.32
C ALA A 255 11.30 -2.57 6.84
N LEU A 256 10.56 -1.70 6.15
CA LEU A 256 10.31 -1.83 4.71
C LEU A 256 11.58 -1.71 3.88
N ILE A 257 12.47 -0.76 4.19
CA ILE A 257 13.76 -0.65 3.48
C ILE A 257 14.61 -1.91 3.67
N ALA A 258 14.64 -2.48 4.88
CA ALA A 258 15.30 -3.76 5.11
C ALA A 258 14.68 -4.88 4.28
N GLU A 259 13.35 -4.88 4.11
CA GLU A 259 12.65 -5.84 3.24
C GLU A 259 12.96 -5.60 1.75
N PHE A 260 13.08 -4.35 1.30
CA PHE A 260 13.47 -4.00 -0.07
C PHE A 260 14.86 -4.55 -0.40
N LYS A 261 15.79 -4.43 0.55
CA LYS A 261 17.15 -4.99 0.44
C LYS A 261 17.12 -6.52 0.32
N LYS A 262 16.37 -7.21 1.19
CA LYS A 262 16.21 -8.68 1.13
C LYS A 262 15.57 -9.14 -0.18
N ALA A 263 14.63 -8.36 -0.71
CA ALA A 263 13.93 -8.67 -1.95
C ALA A 263 14.75 -8.37 -3.21
N GLY A 264 15.93 -7.74 -3.09
CA GLY A 264 16.75 -7.35 -4.22
C GLY A 264 16.18 -6.16 -5.00
N VAL A 265 15.37 -5.30 -4.36
CA VAL A 265 14.91 -4.04 -4.95
C VAL A 265 16.11 -3.16 -5.32
N TYR A 266 17.14 -3.20 -4.48
CA TYR A 266 18.44 -2.62 -4.75
C TYR A 266 19.53 -3.53 -4.19
N ALA A 267 20.69 -3.51 -4.84
CA ALA A 267 21.90 -4.08 -4.28
C ALA A 267 22.76 -2.93 -3.75
N PRO A 268 23.33 -3.04 -2.53
CA PRO A 268 24.29 -2.07 -2.03
C PRO A 268 25.38 -1.82 -3.06
N VAL A 269 25.85 -0.58 -3.12
CA VAL A 269 27.07 -0.21 -3.86
C VAL A 269 28.28 -0.78 -3.15
#